data_AF-A0A934KI63-F1
#
_entry.id   AF-A0A934KI63-F1
#
_cell.length_a   1.000
_cell.length_b   1.000
_cell.length_c   1.000
_cell.angle_alpha   90.00
_cell.angle_beta   90.00
_cell.angle_gamma   90.00
#
_symmetry.space_group_name_H-M   'P 1'
#
loop_
_entity.id
_entity.type
_entity.pdbx_description
1 polymer ?
#
loop_
_entity_poly.entity_id
_entity_poly.type
_entity_poly.pdbx_seq_one_letter_code
_entity_poly.pdbx_strand_id
1 'polypeptide(L)'
;MRPYFKFLLFFGLIISSTAAINAQTLIVDKANDNYSENFDVPVSVDSIKFNSFQIKLSTSDPSLVIDQVVLNKKISKGTLKFSSTGSIYTIDYSNPDPIAIAKKEKLFDLKLNTTNRFSEKKLIVINDSKFYNNANVLSVSETVKPSTVNQFVLFKNDAIVFGLLMLALGFVFYTESKKGGFWPKFYKYIPGLLMCYMIPAIFNSLGLISADVSETYYIASRYLLPASLVLLTISIDLKAVFNLGWKALVMFFTGTIGIIIGGPIAILIISTFSPETVGGAGFDAVWRGLATLAGSWIGGGANQAAMLEIYGFNQELYGGMVLVDIVVANIWMAVLLLGIGKREKIDNWLKADNTAINELQKKVQNFSEKITRIPTLTDLLIILTFAFVAVGIAHYGADVISTYLSNNFEAVSNPRSALSSFGSQFFWLISIATLIGILLSFTPAKNYEGAGASKIGSIFIYILVATIGMKMDLGKIFENPGLILIGLVWMTIHAVLLIVIAKLIRAPYFFLAVGSQANVGGAASAPVVAAAFHPSLATVGALLAVFGYVVGTYGALLCAELMRIVAVG
;
A
#
# COMPACT_ATOMS: atom_id res chain seq x y z
N MET A 1 47.07 -48.60 -15.12
CA MET A 1 47.94 -48.55 -13.92
C MET A 1 47.07 -48.36 -12.68
N ARG A 2 46.68 -49.46 -12.04
CA ARG A 2 46.45 -49.54 -10.58
C ARG A 2 47.80 -49.96 -9.95
N PRO A 3 47.97 -50.10 -8.62
CA PRO A 3 47.19 -49.63 -7.46
C PRO A 3 48.10 -49.06 -6.34
N TYR A 4 47.53 -48.51 -5.27
CA TYR A 4 47.83 -49.05 -3.94
C TYR A 4 46.55 -49.07 -3.11
N PHE A 5 46.22 -50.30 -2.74
CA PHE A 5 45.15 -50.76 -1.88
C PHE A 5 45.66 -50.70 -0.44
N LYS A 6 44.86 -50.26 0.52
CA LYS A 6 44.78 -50.91 1.84
C LYS A 6 43.42 -50.64 2.47
N PHE A 7 42.81 -51.74 2.88
CA PHE A 7 41.49 -51.94 3.45
C PHE A 7 41.70 -52.32 4.92
N LEU A 8 40.93 -51.77 5.87
CA LEU A 8 40.24 -52.47 6.97
C LEU A 8 39.68 -51.47 8.03
N LEU A 9 38.34 -51.45 8.16
CA LEU A 9 37.53 -51.73 9.37
C LEU A 9 38.06 -51.32 10.76
N PHE A 10 37.34 -50.43 11.50
CA PHE A 10 36.42 -50.78 12.61
C PHE A 10 35.84 -49.52 13.33
N PHE A 11 34.66 -49.71 13.93
CA PHE A 11 33.77 -48.85 14.73
C PHE A 11 34.29 -47.61 15.49
N GLY A 12 33.47 -46.55 15.43
CA GLY A 12 32.83 -45.95 16.61
C GLY A 12 33.64 -44.98 17.46
N LEU A 13 33.36 -43.68 17.33
CA LEU A 13 33.39 -42.75 18.46
C LEU A 13 32.63 -41.46 18.13
N ILE A 14 31.57 -41.24 18.91
CA ILE A 14 30.87 -39.97 19.07
C ILE A 14 31.90 -38.98 19.63
N ILE A 15 32.22 -37.93 18.88
CA ILE A 15 32.88 -36.74 19.42
C ILE A 15 32.10 -35.51 18.97
N SER A 16 31.49 -34.90 19.97
CA SER A 16 30.88 -33.59 20.02
C SER A 16 31.75 -32.51 19.36
N SER A 17 31.25 -31.93 18.25
CA SER A 17 31.75 -30.63 17.78
C SER A 17 30.95 -29.52 18.46
N THR A 18 31.63 -28.80 19.36
CA THR A 18 31.20 -27.50 19.88
C THR A 18 30.97 -26.54 18.73
N ALA A 19 29.72 -26.20 18.46
CA ALA A 19 29.37 -25.18 17.47
C ALA A 19 29.81 -23.81 17.99
N ALA A 20 30.80 -23.21 17.32
CA ALA A 20 31.17 -21.82 17.54
C ALA A 20 29.97 -20.93 17.16
N ILE A 21 29.53 -20.11 18.12
CA ILE A 21 28.48 -19.12 17.93
C ILE A 21 29.10 -17.97 17.12
N ASN A 22 28.83 -17.92 15.81
CA ASN A 22 29.26 -16.80 14.98
C ASN A 22 28.57 -15.52 15.48
N ALA A 23 29.38 -14.49 15.75
CA ALA A 23 28.91 -13.15 16.09
C ALA A 23 27.98 -12.64 14.98
N GLN A 24 26.79 -12.17 15.38
CA GLN A 24 25.82 -11.60 14.47
C GLN A 24 26.20 -10.12 14.23
N THR A 25 25.70 -9.49 13.17
CA THR A 25 25.92 -8.07 12.89
C THR A 25 24.59 -7.46 12.52
N LEU A 26 24.03 -6.62 13.38
CA LEU A 26 22.91 -5.75 13.00
C LEU A 26 23.45 -4.48 12.35
N ILE A 27 22.67 -3.91 11.44
CA ILE A 27 23.00 -2.66 10.76
C ILE A 27 21.80 -1.74 10.95
N VAL A 28 21.98 -0.68 11.72
CA VAL A 28 21.03 0.44 11.77
C VAL A 28 21.55 1.51 10.82
N ASP A 29 20.80 1.75 9.75
CA ASP A 29 21.21 2.61 8.64
C ASP A 29 20.47 3.96 8.75
N LYS A 30 21.21 5.04 9.08
CA LYS A 30 20.72 6.41 8.96
C LYS A 30 21.85 7.43 8.94
N ALA A 31 21.87 8.28 7.92
CA ALA A 31 22.62 9.54 7.96
C ALA A 31 21.76 10.60 8.68
N ASN A 32 22.35 11.34 9.63
CA ASN A 32 21.66 12.45 10.27
C ASN A 32 22.34 13.78 9.90
N ASP A 33 21.65 14.59 9.08
CA ASP A 33 22.15 15.90 8.68
C ASP A 33 21.75 17.04 9.64
N ASN A 34 20.90 16.81 10.65
CA ASN A 34 20.53 17.86 11.61
C ASN A 34 20.29 17.41 13.07
N TYR A 35 20.62 18.34 13.97
CA TYR A 35 20.88 18.26 15.41
C TYR A 35 20.04 17.31 16.30
N SER A 36 20.75 16.82 17.33
CA SER A 36 20.31 16.17 18.58
C SER A 36 18.81 15.93 18.76
N GLU A 37 18.36 14.70 18.52
CA GLU A 37 17.10 14.21 19.06
C GLU A 37 17.24 12.75 19.48
N ASN A 38 16.41 12.33 20.44
CA ASN A 38 16.25 10.93 20.76
C ASN A 38 15.57 10.22 19.59
N PHE A 39 16.21 9.24 18.95
CA PHE A 39 15.58 8.41 17.92
C PHE A 39 15.36 6.99 18.43
N ASP A 40 14.19 6.43 18.07
CA ASP A 40 13.75 5.08 18.44
C ASP A 40 14.11 4.08 17.33
N VAL A 41 14.92 3.07 17.65
CA VAL A 41 15.19 1.95 16.72
C VAL A 41 14.36 0.73 17.17
N PRO A 42 13.35 0.31 16.39
CA PRO A 42 12.55 -0.86 16.73
C PRO A 42 13.34 -2.14 16.48
N VAL A 43 13.41 -3.02 17.48
CA VAL A 43 13.93 -4.39 17.33
C VAL A 43 12.75 -5.34 17.33
N SER A 44 12.58 -6.12 16.26
CA SER A 44 11.47 -7.08 16.09
C SER A 44 11.97 -8.51 15.95
N VAL A 45 11.10 -9.46 16.25
CA VAL A 45 11.32 -10.91 16.03
C VAL A 45 10.11 -11.52 15.32
N ASP A 46 10.33 -12.51 14.46
CA ASP A 46 9.28 -13.03 13.57
C ASP A 46 8.34 -14.00 14.28
N SER A 47 8.84 -15.12 14.79
CA SER A 47 8.03 -16.01 15.62
C SER A 47 8.86 -16.79 16.62
N ILE A 48 8.58 -16.57 17.90
CA ILE A 48 9.34 -17.17 18.98
C ILE A 48 8.52 -17.26 20.26
N LYS A 49 8.72 -18.34 21.01
CA LYS A 49 8.19 -18.50 22.37
C LYS A 49 9.33 -18.52 23.38
N PHE A 50 9.46 -17.47 24.18
CA PHE A 50 10.58 -17.25 25.10
C PHE A 50 10.09 -16.73 26.46
N ASN A 51 10.89 -16.93 27.50
CA ASN A 51 10.69 -16.31 28.81
C ASN A 51 11.80 -15.32 29.17
N SER A 52 12.98 -15.40 28.54
CA SER A 52 14.02 -14.38 28.67
C SER A 52 14.82 -14.21 27.38
N PHE A 53 15.50 -13.08 27.25
CA PHE A 53 16.51 -12.84 26.21
C PHE A 53 17.68 -12.02 26.73
N GLN A 54 18.83 -12.21 26.11
CA GLN A 54 20.02 -11.38 26.28
C GLN A 54 20.48 -10.91 24.91
N ILE A 55 20.61 -9.60 24.74
CA ILE A 55 21.05 -8.98 23.49
C ILE A 55 22.22 -8.06 23.81
N LYS A 56 23.34 -8.25 23.12
CA LYS A 56 24.53 -7.39 23.20
C LYS A 56 24.64 -6.55 21.94
N LEU A 57 24.77 -5.24 22.11
CA LEU A 57 24.92 -4.25 21.05
C LEU A 57 26.32 -3.63 21.12
N SER A 58 26.81 -3.08 20.01
CA SER A 58 27.89 -2.09 19.99
C SER A 58 27.53 -0.90 19.12
N THR A 59 28.13 0.25 19.39
CA THR A 59 28.08 1.41 18.49
C THR A 59 29.40 1.54 17.74
N SER A 60 29.33 1.78 16.42
CA SER A 60 30.51 2.02 15.57
C SER A 60 30.96 3.48 15.61
N ASP A 61 30.07 4.40 16.02
CA ASP A 61 30.37 5.81 16.21
C ASP A 61 30.47 6.16 17.72
N PRO A 62 31.62 6.71 18.19
CA PRO A 62 31.81 7.11 19.58
C PRO A 62 30.89 8.25 20.06
N SER A 63 30.32 9.03 19.15
CA SER A 63 29.44 10.16 19.47
C SER A 63 27.99 9.76 19.75
N LEU A 64 27.65 8.50 19.47
CA LEU A 64 26.31 7.93 19.56
C LEU A 64 26.19 7.00 20.78
N VAL A 65 25.23 7.32 21.65
CA VAL A 65 25.00 6.64 22.93
C VAL A 65 23.58 6.08 22.96
N ILE A 66 23.42 4.83 23.39
CA ILE A 66 22.10 4.27 23.70
C ILE A 66 21.75 4.63 25.14
N ASP A 67 20.78 5.53 25.32
CA ASP A 67 20.39 6.08 26.63
C ASP A 67 19.36 5.20 27.33
N GLN A 68 18.42 4.62 26.57
CA GLN A 68 17.32 3.85 27.14
C GLN A 68 16.86 2.74 26.20
N VAL A 69 16.30 1.69 26.79
CA VAL A 69 15.56 0.65 26.09
C VAL A 69 14.11 0.69 26.57
N VAL A 70 13.15 0.80 25.65
CA VAL A 70 11.71 0.87 25.96
C VAL A 70 11.02 -0.38 25.43
N LEU A 71 10.55 -1.25 26.32
CA LEU A 71 9.82 -2.46 25.95
C LEU A 71 8.48 -2.15 25.29
N ASN A 72 8.10 -2.97 24.30
CA ASN A 72 6.75 -3.01 23.77
C ASN A 72 5.75 -3.33 24.89
N LYS A 73 4.61 -2.64 24.91
CA LYS A 73 3.49 -2.84 25.85
C LYS A 73 3.06 -4.31 25.98
N LYS A 74 3.18 -5.11 24.91
CA LYS A 74 2.83 -6.55 24.97
C LYS A 74 3.78 -7.38 25.84
N ILE A 75 5.02 -6.93 26.03
CA ILE A 75 6.04 -7.63 26.82
C ILE A 75 6.51 -6.83 28.05
N SER A 76 5.86 -5.70 28.34
CA SER A 76 6.28 -4.76 29.40
C SER A 76 6.11 -5.27 30.83
N LYS A 77 5.54 -6.46 31.03
CA LYS A 77 5.34 -7.07 32.37
C LYS A 77 6.58 -7.78 32.93
N GLY A 78 7.63 -7.98 32.12
CA GLY A 78 8.88 -8.59 32.57
C GLY A 78 9.87 -7.60 33.19
N THR A 79 10.97 -8.12 33.72
CA THR A 79 12.10 -7.34 34.25
C THR A 79 13.08 -7.05 33.12
N LEU A 80 13.44 -5.78 32.94
CA LEU A 80 14.46 -5.33 32.00
C LEU A 80 15.68 -4.81 32.76
N LYS A 81 16.87 -5.26 32.39
CA LYS A 81 18.14 -4.67 32.81
C LYS A 81 18.88 -4.18 31.57
N PHE A 82 19.35 -2.95 31.65
CA PHE A 82 20.14 -2.31 30.61
C PHE A 82 21.44 -1.84 31.23
N SER A 83 22.56 -2.17 30.60
CA SER A 83 23.90 -1.77 31.06
C SER A 83 24.79 -1.46 29.86
N SER A 84 25.78 -0.60 30.06
CA SER A 84 26.77 -0.25 29.06
C SER A 84 28.19 -0.40 29.62
N THR A 85 29.13 -0.77 28.75
CA THR A 85 30.56 -0.84 29.06
C THR A 85 31.32 -0.38 27.82
N GLY A 86 31.75 0.89 27.81
CA GLY A 86 32.28 1.52 26.62
C GLY A 86 31.22 1.67 25.53
N SER A 87 31.54 1.28 24.29
CA SER A 87 30.59 1.25 23.17
C SER A 87 29.73 0.00 23.13
N ILE A 88 29.84 -0.92 24.11
CA ILE A 88 29.07 -2.17 24.16
C ILE A 88 27.90 -2.01 25.14
N TYR A 89 26.70 -2.40 24.71
CA TYR A 89 25.47 -2.35 25.51
C TYR A 89 24.92 -3.75 25.71
N THR A 90 24.41 -4.07 26.89
CA THR A 90 23.78 -5.35 27.19
C THR A 90 22.35 -5.12 27.67
N ILE A 91 21.42 -5.80 27.02
CA ILE A 91 19.99 -5.78 27.31
C ILE A 91 19.60 -7.18 27.77
N ASP A 92 19.20 -7.30 29.03
CA ASP A 92 18.70 -8.53 29.61
C ASP A 92 17.22 -8.37 29.97
N TYR A 93 16.39 -9.26 29.47
CA TYR A 93 14.97 -9.29 29.76
C TYR A 93 14.57 -10.64 30.32
N SER A 94 13.71 -10.67 31.34
CA SER A 94 13.11 -11.90 31.86
C SER A 94 11.65 -11.72 32.28
N ASN A 95 10.85 -12.75 32.03
CA ASN A 95 9.44 -12.83 32.41
C ASN A 95 9.18 -14.22 33.04
N PRO A 96 8.47 -14.32 34.17
CA PRO A 96 8.10 -15.61 34.76
C PRO A 96 7.31 -16.51 33.80
N ASP A 97 6.44 -15.92 32.98
CA ASP A 97 5.60 -16.66 32.04
C ASP A 97 6.15 -16.58 30.61
N PRO A 98 6.17 -17.70 29.84
CA PRO A 98 6.56 -17.68 28.44
C PRO A 98 5.65 -16.81 27.58
N ILE A 99 6.25 -15.90 26.83
CA ILE A 99 5.58 -15.04 25.84
C ILE A 99 5.65 -15.73 24.48
N ALA A 100 4.51 -15.84 23.80
CA ALA A 100 4.44 -16.39 22.44
C ALA A 100 4.22 -15.25 21.43
N ILE A 101 5.17 -15.10 20.50
CA ILE A 101 5.07 -14.21 19.34
C ILE A 101 4.75 -15.06 18.11
N ALA A 102 3.56 -14.86 17.54
CA ALA A 102 3.05 -15.67 16.43
C ALA A 102 3.36 -15.09 15.03
N LYS A 103 3.77 -13.81 14.96
CA LYS A 103 4.15 -13.08 13.74
C LYS A 103 5.05 -11.90 14.13
N LYS A 104 5.76 -11.33 13.15
CA LYS A 104 6.70 -10.21 13.35
C LYS A 104 6.15 -9.18 14.32
N GLU A 105 6.80 -9.08 15.48
CA GLU A 105 6.38 -8.20 16.57
C GLU A 105 7.60 -7.45 17.12
N LYS A 106 7.41 -6.17 17.41
CA LYS A 106 8.42 -5.35 18.07
C LYS A 106 8.65 -5.79 19.51
N LEU A 107 9.90 -6.00 19.91
CA LEU A 107 10.29 -6.27 21.29
C LEU A 107 10.50 -4.97 22.07
N PHE A 108 11.34 -4.07 21.56
CA PHE A 108 11.67 -2.80 22.22
C PHE A 108 12.12 -1.75 21.22
N ASP A 109 12.12 -0.49 21.68
CA ASP A 109 12.74 0.65 21.03
C ASP A 109 14.04 1.01 21.75
N LEU A 110 15.14 1.19 21.01
CA LEU A 110 16.36 1.81 21.52
C LEU A 110 16.25 3.32 21.40
N LYS A 111 16.35 4.06 22.51
CA LYS A 111 16.50 5.51 22.48
C LYS A 111 17.96 5.88 22.42
N LEU A 112 18.31 6.60 21.37
CA LEU A 112 19.68 7.00 21.07
C LEU A 112 19.86 8.50 21.24
N ASN A 113 20.99 8.90 21.79
CA ASN A 113 21.39 10.28 21.92
C ASN A 113 22.73 10.48 21.19
N THR A 114 22.90 11.64 20.55
CA THR A 114 24.12 11.94 19.80
C THR A 114 24.66 13.33 20.14
N THR A 115 25.98 13.41 20.26
CA THR A 115 26.70 14.65 20.55
C THR A 115 27.24 15.33 19.29
N ASN A 116 27.34 14.62 18.15
CA ASN A 116 27.86 15.13 16.88
C ASN A 116 27.09 14.60 15.67
N ARG A 117 27.38 15.16 14.49
CA ARG A 117 26.88 14.66 13.21
C ARG A 117 27.64 13.40 12.82
N PHE A 118 26.92 12.44 12.25
CA PHE A 118 27.49 11.21 11.70
C PHE A 118 26.92 10.97 10.31
N SER A 119 27.79 10.62 9.37
CA SER A 119 27.45 10.34 7.97
C SER A 119 27.56 8.85 7.62
N GLU A 120 28.08 8.05 8.54
CA GLU A 120 28.27 6.63 8.33
C GLU A 120 26.96 5.86 8.43
N LYS A 121 26.80 4.94 7.49
CA LYS A 121 25.80 3.88 7.54
C LYS A 121 26.31 2.81 8.52
N LYS A 122 25.41 2.11 9.23
CA LYS A 122 25.71 1.00 10.17
C LYS A 122 26.21 1.43 11.57
N LEU A 123 25.40 2.19 12.31
CA LEU A 123 25.82 2.80 13.59
C LEU A 123 25.71 1.90 14.83
N ILE A 124 24.78 0.94 14.82
CA ILE A 124 24.52 0.01 15.93
C ILE A 124 24.59 -1.41 15.41
N VAL A 125 25.34 -2.25 16.12
CA VAL A 125 25.61 -3.65 15.78
C VAL A 125 25.16 -4.56 16.91
N ILE A 126 24.19 -5.46 16.69
CA ILE A 126 23.95 -6.58 17.62
C ILE A 126 25.11 -7.56 17.48
N ASN A 127 25.94 -7.68 18.50
CA ASN A 127 27.09 -8.58 18.53
C ASN A 127 26.68 -10.02 18.91
N ASP A 128 25.69 -10.16 19.78
CA ASP A 128 25.18 -11.45 20.29
C ASP A 128 23.69 -11.30 20.63
N SER A 129 22.88 -12.31 20.32
CA SER A 129 21.47 -12.36 20.73
C SER A 129 21.09 -13.78 21.09
N LYS A 130 20.58 -13.96 22.30
CA LYS A 130 20.17 -15.27 22.84
C LYS A 130 18.79 -15.17 23.42
N PHE A 131 17.90 -16.03 22.95
CA PHE A 131 16.58 -16.20 23.54
C PHE A 131 16.53 -17.51 24.32
N TYR A 132 15.80 -17.50 25.41
CA TYR A 132 15.67 -18.65 26.28
C TYR A 132 14.19 -18.97 26.51
N ASN A 133 13.89 -20.26 26.62
CA ASN A 133 12.63 -20.74 27.12
C ASN A 133 12.91 -21.82 28.16
N ASN A 134 12.55 -21.55 29.42
CA ASN A 134 12.80 -22.44 30.56
C ASN A 134 14.25 -22.96 30.60
N ALA A 135 15.22 -22.04 30.50
CA ALA A 135 16.66 -22.27 30.48
C ALA A 135 17.25 -22.94 29.22
N ASN A 136 16.41 -23.35 28.26
CA ASN A 136 16.90 -23.84 26.96
C ASN A 136 17.18 -22.67 26.02
N VAL A 137 18.38 -22.63 25.44
CA VAL A 137 18.73 -21.67 24.38
C VAL A 137 17.96 -22.04 23.13
N LEU A 138 17.21 -21.07 22.61
CA LEU A 138 16.51 -21.20 21.34
C LEU A 138 17.49 -20.89 20.21
N SER A 139 17.64 -21.82 19.26
CA SER A 139 18.39 -21.55 18.03
C SER A 139 17.55 -20.66 17.13
N VAL A 140 17.88 -19.38 17.09
CA VAL A 140 17.23 -18.42 16.21
C VAL A 140 18.18 -18.15 15.06
N SER A 141 17.83 -18.68 13.88
CA SER A 141 18.52 -18.38 12.62
C SER A 141 17.79 -17.22 11.92
N GLU A 142 17.70 -16.08 12.61
CA GLU A 142 17.12 -14.87 12.03
C GLU A 142 18.25 -13.93 11.58
N THR A 143 18.24 -13.58 10.30
CA THR A 143 19.11 -12.54 9.74
C THR A 143 18.30 -11.25 9.75
N VAL A 144 18.65 -10.30 10.62
CA VAL A 144 18.02 -8.98 10.61
C VAL A 144 18.86 -8.05 9.75
N LYS A 145 18.46 -7.90 8.48
CA LYS A 145 19.00 -6.89 7.57
C LYS A 145 18.25 -5.56 7.74
N PRO A 146 18.92 -4.42 7.45
CA PRO A 146 18.39 -3.09 7.72
C PRO A 146 17.03 -2.89 7.05
N SER A 147 16.03 -2.55 7.86
CA SER A 147 14.98 -1.65 7.40
C SER A 147 15.55 -0.24 7.43
N THR A 148 15.48 0.45 6.29
CA THR A 148 15.68 1.90 6.19
C THR A 148 14.69 2.57 7.15
N VAL A 149 15.12 2.95 8.36
CA VAL A 149 14.23 3.61 9.33
C VAL A 149 14.21 5.11 9.03
N ASN A 150 13.19 5.46 8.24
CA ASN A 150 12.53 6.76 8.14
C ASN A 150 13.43 7.95 7.78
N GLN A 151 13.13 8.61 6.67
CA GLN A 151 13.32 10.08 6.54
C GLN A 151 13.07 10.74 7.91
N PHE A 152 13.91 11.71 8.34
CA PHE A 152 13.59 12.52 9.52
C PHE A 152 12.11 12.95 9.42
N VAL A 153 11.25 12.46 10.34
CA VAL A 153 9.81 12.79 10.33
C VAL A 153 9.59 13.82 11.42
N LEU A 154 9.41 15.08 11.01
CA LEU A 154 9.23 16.21 11.92
C LEU A 154 7.95 16.07 12.74
N PHE A 155 6.82 15.75 12.09
CA PHE A 155 5.52 15.60 12.75
C PHE A 155 5.05 14.16 12.74
N LYS A 156 5.10 13.50 13.89
CA LYS A 156 4.65 12.11 14.11
C LYS A 156 3.22 12.01 14.64
N ASN A 157 2.71 13.09 15.24
CA ASN A 157 1.39 13.08 15.85
C ASN A 157 0.29 13.18 14.77
N ASP A 158 -0.65 12.22 14.79
CA ASP A 158 -1.73 12.15 13.80
C ASP A 158 -2.59 13.40 13.69
N ALA A 159 -2.82 14.12 14.80
CA ALA A 159 -3.61 15.35 14.76
C ALA A 159 -2.86 16.47 14.03
N ILE A 160 -1.54 16.57 14.21
CA ILE A 160 -0.71 17.54 13.48
C ILE A 160 -0.65 17.16 12.00
N VAL A 161 -0.39 15.89 11.69
CA VAL A 161 -0.38 15.39 10.29
C VAL A 161 -1.71 15.69 9.63
N PHE A 162 -2.84 15.34 10.26
CA PHE A 162 -4.17 15.64 9.74
C PHE A 162 -4.39 17.15 9.54
N GLY A 163 -3.95 17.98 10.49
CA GLY A 163 -4.01 19.44 10.36
C GLY A 163 -3.26 19.96 9.12
N LEU A 164 -2.08 19.42 8.83
CA LEU A 164 -1.30 19.76 7.62
C LEU A 164 -1.98 19.29 6.34
N LEU A 165 -2.58 18.09 6.35
CA LEU A 165 -3.36 17.60 5.21
C LEU A 165 -4.58 18.48 4.94
N MET A 166 -5.32 18.88 5.99
CA MET A 166 -6.46 19.78 5.86
C MET A 166 -6.04 21.19 5.42
N LEU A 167 -4.88 21.67 5.88
CA LEU A 167 -4.28 22.92 5.40
C LEU A 167 -3.97 22.84 3.90
N ALA A 168 -3.37 21.73 3.45
CA ALA A 168 -3.07 21.52 2.03
C ALA A 168 -4.35 21.51 1.17
N LEU A 169 -5.37 20.75 1.58
CA LEU A 169 -6.67 20.73 0.90
C LEU A 169 -7.31 22.13 0.87
N GLY A 170 -7.39 22.80 2.02
CA GLY A 170 -7.95 24.15 2.12
C GLY A 170 -7.20 25.15 1.26
N PHE A 171 -5.87 25.08 1.21
CA PHE A 171 -5.03 25.92 0.36
C PHE A 171 -5.33 25.71 -1.12
N VAL A 172 -5.43 24.46 -1.58
CA VAL A 172 -5.73 24.14 -2.98
C VAL A 172 -7.10 24.69 -3.37
N PHE A 173 -8.15 24.37 -2.62
CA PHE A 173 -9.51 24.84 -2.94
C PHE A 173 -9.63 26.36 -2.84
N TYR A 174 -8.98 26.99 -1.86
CA TYR A 174 -8.96 28.44 -1.73
C TYR A 174 -8.31 29.10 -2.94
N THR A 175 -7.16 28.60 -3.38
CA THR A 175 -6.44 29.14 -4.54
C THR A 175 -7.15 28.84 -5.86
N GLU A 176 -7.75 27.66 -6.01
CA GLU A 176 -8.54 27.28 -7.18
C GLU A 176 -9.82 28.13 -7.32
N SER A 177 -10.43 28.55 -6.20
CA SER A 177 -11.60 29.43 -6.20
C SER A 177 -11.31 30.87 -6.67
N LYS A 178 -10.04 31.28 -6.74
CA LYS A 178 -9.66 32.64 -7.16
C LYS A 178 -9.93 32.82 -8.65
N LYS A 179 -10.66 33.88 -9.00
CA LYS A 179 -11.03 34.20 -10.40
C LYS A 179 -10.02 35.07 -11.15
N GLY A 180 -8.99 35.59 -10.49
CA GLY A 180 -8.01 36.50 -11.09
C GLY A 180 -6.57 36.21 -10.66
N GLY A 181 -5.61 36.80 -11.40
CA GLY A 181 -4.17 36.68 -11.11
C GLY A 181 -3.52 35.42 -11.66
N PHE A 182 -2.57 34.87 -10.90
CA PHE A 182 -1.77 33.70 -11.28
C PHE A 182 -2.57 32.38 -11.22
N TRP A 183 -3.40 32.19 -10.19
CA TRP A 183 -4.05 30.92 -9.89
C TRP A 183 -4.94 30.35 -11.00
N PRO A 184 -5.81 31.12 -11.68
CA PRO A 184 -6.57 30.60 -12.83
C PRO A 184 -5.67 30.07 -13.95
N LYS A 185 -4.51 30.70 -14.18
CA LYS A 185 -3.55 30.27 -15.20
C LYS A 185 -2.82 29.00 -14.79
N PHE A 186 -2.51 28.85 -13.51
CA PHE A 186 -1.91 27.65 -12.94
C PHE A 186 -2.86 26.44 -13.04
N TYR A 187 -4.08 26.58 -12.52
CA TYR A 187 -5.07 25.49 -12.51
C TYR A 187 -5.60 25.10 -13.90
N LYS A 188 -5.40 25.97 -14.90
CA LYS A 188 -5.62 25.62 -16.31
C LYS A 188 -4.71 24.46 -16.78
N TYR A 189 -3.52 24.34 -16.22
CA TYR A 189 -2.55 23.29 -16.61
C TYR A 189 -2.44 22.17 -15.59
N ILE A 190 -2.54 22.49 -14.30
CA ILE A 190 -2.39 21.54 -13.20
C ILE A 190 -3.73 21.46 -12.44
N PRO A 191 -4.50 20.36 -12.56
CA PRO A 191 -5.80 20.23 -11.90
C PRO A 191 -5.71 20.34 -10.37
N GLY A 192 -6.71 20.94 -9.72
CA GLY A 192 -6.78 21.06 -8.26
C GLY A 192 -6.63 19.71 -7.54
N LEU A 193 -7.33 18.68 -8.02
CA LEU A 193 -7.24 17.33 -7.45
C LEU A 193 -5.80 16.76 -7.48
N LEU A 194 -5.03 17.06 -8.52
CA LEU A 194 -3.62 16.66 -8.58
C LEU A 194 -2.79 17.39 -7.52
N MET A 195 -3.09 18.65 -7.21
CA MET A 195 -2.42 19.39 -6.14
C MET A 195 -2.78 18.86 -4.75
N CYS A 196 -4.04 18.49 -4.52
CA CYS A 196 -4.48 17.80 -3.30
C CYS A 196 -3.68 16.52 -3.03
N TYR A 197 -3.21 15.88 -4.10
CA TYR A 197 -2.37 14.70 -4.07
C TYR A 197 -0.87 15.03 -3.93
N MET A 198 -0.37 16.00 -4.70
CA MET A 198 1.06 16.31 -4.81
C MET A 198 1.62 17.07 -3.60
N ILE A 199 0.84 17.96 -2.97
CA ILE A 199 1.33 18.73 -1.80
C ILE A 199 1.65 17.80 -0.61
N PRO A 200 0.78 16.86 -0.21
CA PRO A 200 1.12 15.87 0.82
C PRO A 200 2.33 15.01 0.45
N ALA A 201 2.52 14.67 -0.82
CA ALA A 201 3.70 13.94 -1.28
C ALA A 201 4.99 14.76 -1.10
N ILE A 202 4.94 16.07 -1.37
CA ILE A 202 6.05 16.98 -1.08
C ILE A 202 6.31 17.04 0.43
N PHE A 203 5.26 17.14 1.27
CA PHE A 203 5.44 17.12 2.72
C PHE A 203 6.08 15.82 3.21
N ASN A 204 5.66 14.68 2.67
CA ASN A 204 6.27 13.39 2.97
C ASN A 204 7.75 13.35 2.54
N SER A 205 8.04 13.71 1.28
CA SER A 205 9.40 13.70 0.72
C SER A 205 10.37 14.67 1.39
N LEU A 206 9.87 15.76 1.99
CA LEU A 206 10.66 16.70 2.80
C LEU A 206 10.84 16.22 4.25
N GLY A 207 10.25 15.09 4.63
CA GLY A 207 10.28 14.59 6.01
C GLY A 207 9.39 15.38 6.98
N LEU A 208 8.43 16.18 6.49
CA LEU A 208 7.52 16.91 7.39
C LEU A 208 6.50 15.95 8.04
N ILE A 209 5.98 15.00 7.27
CA ILE A 209 5.01 13.98 7.69
C ILE A 209 5.43 12.63 7.12
N SER A 210 4.82 11.53 7.58
CA SER A 210 5.05 10.21 6.99
C SER A 210 3.82 9.32 7.08
N ALA A 211 3.51 8.64 5.96
CA ALA A 211 2.48 7.62 5.92
C ALA A 211 2.86 6.33 6.67
N ASP A 212 4.15 6.12 6.95
CA ASP A 212 4.64 4.94 7.69
C ASP A 212 4.50 5.14 9.21
N VAL A 213 4.35 6.39 9.66
CA VAL A 213 4.19 6.75 11.08
C VAL A 213 2.75 7.12 11.42
N SER A 214 2.03 7.74 10.47
CA SER A 214 0.67 8.24 10.70
C SER A 214 -0.42 7.24 10.34
N GLU A 215 -1.42 7.10 11.20
CA GLU A 215 -2.62 6.28 10.97
C GLU A 215 -3.70 7.03 10.17
N THR A 216 -3.44 8.25 9.71
CA THR A 216 -4.40 9.04 8.93
C THR A 216 -4.86 8.33 7.67
N TYR A 217 -3.98 7.59 6.98
CA TYR A 217 -4.36 6.75 5.86
C TYR A 217 -5.27 5.58 6.27
N TYR A 218 -5.03 4.96 7.43
CA TYR A 218 -5.89 3.89 7.93
C TYR A 218 -7.31 4.43 8.17
N ILE A 219 -7.43 5.57 8.85
CA ILE A 219 -8.72 6.22 9.06
C ILE A 219 -9.38 6.59 7.73
N ALA A 220 -8.65 7.20 6.80
CA ALA A 220 -9.19 7.60 5.51
C ALA A 220 -9.65 6.40 4.67
N SER A 221 -8.85 5.35 4.56
CA SER A 221 -9.16 4.18 3.73
C SER A 221 -10.18 3.23 4.37
N ARG A 222 -10.28 3.16 5.70
CA ARG A 222 -11.15 2.19 6.40
C ARG A 222 -12.43 2.78 6.96
N TYR A 223 -12.50 4.09 7.15
CA TYR A 223 -13.68 4.76 7.66
C TYR A 223 -14.24 5.70 6.59
N LEU A 224 -13.42 6.61 6.09
CA LEU A 224 -13.89 7.69 5.21
C LEU A 224 -14.20 7.21 3.79
N LEU A 225 -13.39 6.29 3.23
CA LEU A 225 -13.65 5.68 1.93
C LEU A 225 -14.99 4.93 1.90
N PRO A 226 -15.24 3.90 2.74
CA PRO A 226 -16.54 3.21 2.70
C PRO A 226 -17.71 4.15 3.03
N ALA A 227 -17.54 5.11 3.95
CA ALA A 227 -18.53 6.16 4.19
C ALA A 227 -18.81 6.99 2.93
N SER A 228 -17.78 7.39 2.20
CA SER A 228 -17.92 8.16 0.96
C SER A 228 -18.65 7.35 -0.11
N LEU A 229 -18.37 6.06 -0.24
CA LEU A 229 -19.05 5.19 -1.20
C LEU A 229 -20.53 5.09 -0.87
N VAL A 230 -20.90 4.92 0.39
CA VAL A 230 -22.31 4.93 0.82
C VAL A 230 -22.98 6.24 0.42
N LEU A 231 -22.38 7.38 0.75
CA LEU A 231 -22.95 8.70 0.51
C LEU A 231 -23.02 9.08 -0.97
N LEU A 232 -22.02 8.69 -1.77
CA LEU A 232 -22.02 8.92 -3.23
C LEU A 232 -22.97 7.97 -3.96
N THR A 233 -23.27 6.82 -3.37
CA THR A 233 -24.17 5.81 -3.93
C THR A 233 -25.64 6.07 -3.55
N ILE A 234 -25.92 6.81 -2.48
CA ILE A 234 -27.29 7.04 -1.99
C ILE A 234 -28.18 7.75 -3.03
N SER A 235 -27.59 8.52 -3.94
CA SER A 235 -28.27 9.25 -5.01
C SER A 235 -27.99 8.67 -6.40
N ILE A 236 -27.38 7.48 -6.46
CA ILE A 236 -27.03 6.87 -7.73
C ILE A 236 -28.25 6.31 -8.44
N ASP A 237 -28.25 6.44 -9.75
CA ASP A 237 -29.18 5.73 -10.61
C ASP A 237 -28.51 4.46 -11.14
N LEU A 238 -28.82 3.32 -10.51
CA LEU A 238 -28.22 2.03 -10.90
C LEU A 238 -28.48 1.67 -12.36
N LYS A 239 -29.68 1.95 -12.88
CA LYS A 239 -30.00 1.63 -14.28
C LYS A 239 -29.10 2.42 -15.23
N ALA A 240 -28.88 3.70 -14.93
CA ALA A 240 -27.98 4.54 -15.71
C ALA A 240 -26.50 4.12 -15.56
N VAL A 241 -26.09 3.64 -14.38
CA VAL A 241 -24.74 3.06 -14.18
C VAL A 241 -24.54 1.80 -15.03
N PHE A 242 -25.48 0.86 -15.02
CA PHE A 242 -25.38 -0.33 -15.87
C PHE A 242 -25.43 0.01 -17.36
N ASN A 243 -26.11 1.10 -17.74
CA ASN A 243 -26.14 1.61 -19.10
C ASN A 243 -24.82 2.27 -19.56
N LEU A 244 -23.82 2.46 -18.69
CA LEU A 244 -22.46 2.86 -19.11
C LEU A 244 -21.83 1.80 -20.02
N GLY A 245 -22.34 0.56 -19.99
CA GLY A 245 -22.17 -0.42 -21.04
C GLY A 245 -20.85 -1.18 -21.02
N TRP A 246 -20.68 -2.03 -22.03
CA TRP A 246 -19.58 -3.00 -22.14
C TRP A 246 -18.19 -2.37 -22.29
N LYS A 247 -18.10 -1.10 -22.72
CA LYS A 247 -16.82 -0.40 -22.93
C LYS A 247 -16.02 -0.30 -21.63
N ALA A 248 -16.67 -0.11 -20.49
CA ALA A 248 -16.00 -0.08 -19.19
C ALA A 248 -15.29 -1.41 -18.88
N LEU A 249 -15.98 -2.53 -19.11
CA LEU A 249 -15.44 -3.87 -18.89
C LEU A 249 -14.31 -4.19 -19.88
N VAL A 250 -14.45 -3.83 -21.15
CA VAL A 250 -13.39 -4.05 -22.14
C VAL A 250 -12.15 -3.23 -21.83
N MET A 251 -12.29 -1.98 -21.40
CA MET A 251 -11.15 -1.18 -20.96
C MET A 251 -10.48 -1.78 -19.71
N PHE A 252 -11.26 -2.25 -18.74
CA PHE A 252 -10.73 -2.95 -17.57
C PHE A 252 -9.97 -4.24 -17.94
N PHE A 253 -10.56 -5.13 -18.74
CA PHE A 253 -9.87 -6.36 -19.16
C PHE A 253 -8.66 -6.08 -20.05
N THR A 254 -8.71 -5.05 -20.89
CA THR A 254 -7.54 -4.59 -21.64
C THR A 254 -6.43 -4.19 -20.70
N GLY A 255 -6.75 -3.47 -19.62
CA GLY A 255 -5.78 -3.14 -18.57
C GLY A 255 -5.20 -4.39 -17.93
N THR A 256 -6.04 -5.35 -17.52
CA THR A 256 -5.59 -6.64 -16.99
C THR A 256 -4.63 -7.36 -17.94
N ILE A 257 -4.96 -7.44 -19.23
CA ILE A 257 -4.10 -8.05 -20.26
C ILE A 257 -2.80 -7.26 -20.39
N GLY A 258 -2.86 -5.94 -20.38
CA GLY A 258 -1.70 -5.05 -20.42
C GLY A 258 -0.72 -5.30 -19.28
N ILE A 259 -1.22 -5.53 -18.07
CA ILE A 259 -0.38 -5.95 -16.94
C ILE A 259 0.18 -7.35 -17.15
N ILE A 260 -0.64 -8.33 -17.57
CA ILE A 260 -0.20 -9.73 -17.76
C ILE A 260 0.94 -9.85 -18.78
N ILE A 261 0.83 -9.18 -19.92
CA ILE A 261 1.86 -9.24 -20.98
C ILE A 261 2.99 -8.24 -20.73
N GLY A 262 2.69 -7.12 -20.06
CA GLY A 262 3.64 -6.05 -19.83
C GLY A 262 4.81 -6.48 -18.93
N GLY A 263 4.57 -7.35 -17.95
CA GLY A 263 5.62 -7.83 -17.04
C GLY A 263 6.72 -8.62 -17.77
N PRO A 264 6.37 -9.70 -18.50
CA PRO A 264 7.34 -10.44 -19.31
C PRO A 264 8.06 -9.56 -20.34
N ILE A 265 7.35 -8.67 -21.03
CA ILE A 265 7.95 -7.76 -22.00
C ILE A 265 8.91 -6.77 -21.32
N ALA A 266 8.56 -6.24 -20.15
CA ALA A 266 9.45 -5.36 -19.39
C ALA A 266 10.73 -6.09 -18.96
N ILE A 267 10.63 -7.34 -18.50
CA ILE A 267 11.80 -8.17 -18.20
C ILE A 267 12.68 -8.34 -19.45
N LEU A 268 12.09 -8.71 -20.59
CA LEU A 268 12.82 -8.91 -21.84
C LEU A 268 13.50 -7.64 -22.34
N ILE A 269 12.86 -6.48 -22.22
CA ILE A 269 13.47 -5.20 -22.64
C ILE A 269 14.64 -4.87 -21.72
N ILE A 270 14.44 -4.93 -20.41
CA ILE A 270 15.44 -4.53 -19.42
C ILE A 270 16.63 -5.50 -19.43
N SER A 271 16.39 -6.80 -19.65
CA SER A 271 17.46 -7.81 -19.74
C SER A 271 18.45 -7.53 -20.86
N THR A 272 18.06 -6.81 -21.92
CA THR A 272 18.98 -6.50 -23.04
C THR A 272 20.11 -5.55 -22.66
N PHE A 273 19.92 -4.69 -21.65
CA PHE A 273 20.89 -3.65 -21.28
C PHE A 273 21.20 -3.59 -19.77
N SER A 274 20.41 -4.24 -18.92
CA SER A 274 20.69 -4.40 -17.49
C SER A 274 20.21 -5.78 -16.99
N PRO A 275 20.85 -6.89 -17.44
CA PRO A 275 20.52 -8.25 -17.02
C PRO A 275 20.52 -8.43 -15.50
N GLU A 276 21.43 -7.75 -14.80
CA GLU A 276 21.56 -7.80 -13.34
C GLU A 276 20.32 -7.30 -12.60
N THR A 277 19.56 -6.36 -13.18
CA THR A 277 18.35 -5.79 -12.56
C THR A 277 17.16 -6.75 -12.61
N VAL A 278 17.14 -7.69 -13.55
CA VAL A 278 16.07 -8.69 -13.73
C VAL A 278 16.52 -10.11 -13.35
N GLY A 279 17.73 -10.26 -12.81
CA GLY A 279 18.33 -11.54 -12.44
C GLY A 279 17.88 -12.07 -11.08
N GLY A 280 18.80 -12.78 -10.42
CA GLY A 280 18.56 -13.48 -9.15
C GLY A 280 18.16 -14.95 -9.35
N ALA A 281 18.25 -15.72 -8.27
CA ALA A 281 17.94 -17.15 -8.27
C ALA A 281 17.17 -17.54 -7.01
N GLY A 282 16.49 -18.70 -7.05
CA GLY A 282 15.71 -19.16 -5.89
C GLY A 282 14.64 -18.15 -5.49
N PHE A 283 14.56 -17.83 -4.21
CA PHE A 283 13.58 -16.89 -3.64
C PHE A 283 13.96 -15.41 -3.82
N ASP A 284 15.19 -15.11 -4.23
CA ASP A 284 15.67 -13.75 -4.54
C ASP A 284 15.44 -13.37 -6.02
N ALA A 285 14.92 -14.30 -6.84
CA ALA A 285 14.67 -14.04 -8.25
C ALA A 285 13.67 -12.89 -8.44
N VAL A 286 14.06 -11.86 -9.19
CA VAL A 286 13.29 -10.61 -9.33
C VAL A 286 11.89 -10.85 -9.88
N TRP A 287 11.71 -11.82 -10.78
CA TRP A 287 10.39 -12.18 -11.32
C TRP A 287 9.38 -12.61 -10.24
N ARG A 288 9.85 -13.22 -9.12
CA ARG A 288 8.99 -13.58 -7.98
C ARG A 288 8.53 -12.34 -7.22
N GLY A 289 9.39 -11.33 -7.10
CA GLY A 289 9.01 -10.02 -6.54
C GLY A 289 8.04 -9.29 -7.47
N LEU A 290 8.31 -9.29 -8.78
CA LEU A 290 7.42 -8.73 -9.81
C LEU A 290 6.05 -9.42 -9.83
N ALA A 291 5.96 -10.69 -9.46
CA ALA A 291 4.69 -11.39 -9.29
C ALA A 291 3.80 -10.74 -8.23
N THR A 292 4.38 -10.18 -7.16
CA THR A 292 3.64 -9.42 -6.15
C THR A 292 3.08 -8.12 -6.73
N LEU A 293 3.83 -7.43 -7.59
CA LEU A 293 3.38 -6.24 -8.32
C LEU A 293 2.22 -6.55 -9.27
N ALA A 294 2.29 -7.66 -10.02
CA ALA A 294 1.17 -8.12 -10.83
C ALA A 294 -0.09 -8.38 -9.98
N GLY A 295 0.07 -8.97 -8.79
CA GLY A 295 -1.02 -9.11 -7.81
C GLY A 295 -1.65 -7.78 -7.45
N SER A 296 -0.82 -6.80 -7.06
CA SER A 296 -1.29 -5.46 -6.70
C SER A 296 -1.97 -4.73 -7.87
N TRP A 297 -1.36 -4.73 -9.05
CA TRP A 297 -1.85 -3.97 -10.21
C TRP A 297 -3.01 -4.62 -10.97
N ILE A 298 -3.45 -5.82 -10.61
CA ILE A 298 -4.66 -6.42 -11.18
C ILE A 298 -5.77 -6.54 -10.12
N GLY A 299 -5.43 -6.94 -8.89
CA GLY A 299 -6.39 -7.21 -7.82
C GLY A 299 -6.17 -6.48 -6.50
N GLY A 300 -5.15 -5.62 -6.39
CA GLY A 300 -4.85 -4.85 -5.19
C GLY A 300 -4.10 -5.63 -4.11
N GLY A 301 -4.00 -5.04 -2.92
CA GLY A 301 -3.10 -5.52 -1.86
C GLY A 301 -3.38 -6.93 -1.33
N ALA A 302 -4.61 -7.43 -1.43
CA ALA A 302 -4.92 -8.82 -1.05
C ALA A 302 -4.25 -9.81 -2.00
N ASN A 303 -4.35 -9.55 -3.30
CA ASN A 303 -3.70 -10.35 -4.33
C ASN A 303 -2.18 -10.19 -4.27
N GLN A 304 -1.66 -9.00 -3.97
CA GLN A 304 -0.23 -8.80 -3.72
C GLN A 304 0.30 -9.71 -2.60
N ALA A 305 -0.41 -9.77 -1.47
CA ALA A 305 -0.05 -10.63 -0.34
C ALA A 305 -0.14 -12.12 -0.70
N ALA A 306 -1.18 -12.53 -1.43
CA ALA A 306 -1.30 -13.90 -1.92
C ALA A 306 -0.12 -14.28 -2.84
N MET A 307 0.27 -13.40 -3.76
CA MET A 307 1.39 -13.65 -4.67
C MET A 307 2.73 -13.76 -3.93
N LEU A 308 2.93 -12.97 -2.87
CA LEU A 308 4.11 -13.08 -2.00
C LEU A 308 4.20 -14.46 -1.34
N GLU A 309 3.09 -14.98 -0.84
CA GLU A 309 3.02 -16.30 -0.21
C GLU A 309 3.23 -17.44 -1.22
N ILE A 310 2.60 -17.35 -2.40
CA ILE A 310 2.67 -18.39 -3.44
C ILE A 310 4.08 -18.57 -3.99
N TYR A 311 4.76 -17.46 -4.26
CA TYR A 311 6.08 -17.45 -4.90
C TYR A 311 7.22 -17.32 -3.88
N GLY A 312 6.93 -17.11 -2.61
CA GLY A 312 7.92 -17.09 -1.52
C GLY A 312 9.03 -16.07 -1.73
N PHE A 313 8.74 -14.93 -2.38
CA PHE A 313 9.76 -13.91 -2.61
C PHE A 313 10.36 -13.46 -1.27
N ASN A 314 11.67 -13.24 -1.25
CA ASN A 314 12.38 -12.86 -0.04
C ASN A 314 11.75 -11.60 0.59
N GLN A 315 11.27 -11.75 1.83
CA GLN A 315 10.60 -10.66 2.55
C GLN A 315 11.53 -9.46 2.80
N GLU A 316 12.85 -9.67 2.84
CA GLU A 316 13.84 -8.60 2.95
C GLU A 316 13.84 -7.69 1.70
N LEU A 317 13.59 -8.27 0.52
CA LEU A 317 13.57 -7.56 -0.76
C LEU A 317 12.17 -7.03 -1.10
N TYR A 318 11.13 -7.51 -0.42
CA TYR A 318 9.74 -7.15 -0.67
C TYR A 318 9.46 -5.65 -0.50
N GLY A 319 10.17 -4.97 0.41
CA GLY A 319 10.05 -3.52 0.58
C GLY A 319 10.33 -2.74 -0.70
N GLY A 320 11.27 -3.19 -1.53
CA GLY A 320 11.56 -2.61 -2.85
C GLY A 320 10.40 -2.78 -3.84
N MET A 321 9.69 -3.91 -3.79
CA MET A 321 8.50 -4.14 -4.61
C MET A 321 7.35 -3.25 -4.17
N VAL A 322 7.11 -3.11 -2.87
CA VAL A 322 6.09 -2.18 -2.34
C VAL A 322 6.42 -0.73 -2.72
N LEU A 323 7.70 -0.34 -2.73
CA LEU A 323 8.13 0.97 -3.17
C LEU A 323 7.81 1.19 -4.66
N VAL A 324 8.12 0.24 -5.54
CA VAL A 324 7.78 0.31 -6.97
C VAL A 324 6.27 0.44 -7.16
N ASP A 325 5.49 -0.36 -6.43
CA ASP A 325 4.03 -0.33 -6.47
C ASP A 325 3.52 1.08 -6.21
N ILE A 326 3.91 1.64 -5.06
CA ILE A 326 3.49 2.97 -4.62
C ILE A 326 3.93 4.02 -5.63
N VAL A 327 5.21 4.06 -6.00
CA VAL A 327 5.75 5.12 -6.87
C VAL A 327 5.14 5.06 -8.26
N VAL A 328 5.15 3.91 -8.92
CA VAL A 328 4.70 3.79 -10.32
C VAL A 328 3.19 3.97 -10.43
N ALA A 329 2.40 3.37 -9.53
CA ALA A 329 0.95 3.56 -9.53
C ALA A 329 0.56 5.03 -9.32
N ASN A 330 1.29 5.74 -8.46
CA ASN A 330 1.05 7.14 -8.17
C ASN A 330 1.47 8.08 -9.31
N ILE A 331 2.63 7.84 -9.94
CA ILE A 331 3.03 8.56 -11.16
C ILE A 331 1.96 8.37 -12.24
N TRP A 332 1.49 7.13 -12.42
CA TRP A 332 0.43 6.84 -13.39
C TRP A 332 -0.90 7.52 -13.03
N MET A 333 -1.29 7.53 -11.76
CA MET A 333 -2.45 8.28 -11.29
C MET A 333 -2.32 9.78 -11.61
N ALA A 334 -1.16 10.38 -11.37
CA ALA A 334 -0.91 11.78 -11.71
C ALA A 334 -1.08 12.03 -13.22
N VAL A 335 -0.55 11.15 -14.08
CA VAL A 335 -0.74 11.21 -15.54
C VAL A 335 -2.22 11.14 -15.90
N LEU A 336 -2.98 10.23 -15.28
CA LEU A 336 -4.40 10.10 -15.53
C LEU A 336 -5.17 11.35 -15.13
N LEU A 337 -4.92 11.90 -13.93
CA LEU A 337 -5.54 13.13 -13.44
C LEU A 337 -5.23 14.34 -14.33
N LEU A 338 -3.98 14.47 -14.81
CA LEU A 338 -3.62 15.50 -15.80
C LEU A 338 -4.43 15.35 -17.09
N GLY A 339 -4.67 14.12 -17.54
CA GLY A 339 -5.51 13.85 -18.71
C GLY A 339 -6.98 14.22 -18.51
N ILE A 340 -7.53 14.13 -17.29
CA ILE A 340 -8.92 14.53 -16.98
C ILE A 340 -9.13 16.01 -17.26
N GLY A 341 -8.17 16.86 -16.88
CA GLY A 341 -8.20 18.29 -17.19
C GLY A 341 -8.19 18.60 -18.70
N LYS A 342 -7.83 17.62 -19.54
CA LYS A 342 -7.80 17.71 -21.00
C LYS A 342 -8.80 16.77 -21.68
N ARG A 343 -9.79 16.24 -20.94
CA ARG A 343 -10.70 15.18 -21.40
C ARG A 343 -11.33 15.45 -22.76
N GLU A 344 -11.83 16.66 -23.01
CA GLU A 344 -12.52 16.98 -24.27
C GLU A 344 -11.60 16.84 -25.49
N LYS A 345 -10.32 17.24 -25.35
CA LYS A 345 -9.33 17.08 -26.42
C LYS A 345 -9.02 15.60 -26.66
N ILE A 346 -8.87 14.84 -25.58
CA ILE A 346 -8.58 13.40 -25.66
C ILE A 346 -9.76 12.65 -26.28
N ASP A 347 -10.98 12.93 -25.84
CA ASP A 347 -12.20 12.32 -26.35
C ASP A 347 -12.44 12.66 -27.82
N ASN A 348 -12.21 13.91 -28.22
CA ASN A 348 -12.29 14.31 -29.63
C ASN A 348 -11.24 13.57 -30.48
N TRP A 349 -10.02 13.40 -29.96
CA TRP A 349 -9.01 12.59 -30.63
C TRP A 349 -9.44 11.12 -30.72
N LEU A 350 -9.97 10.53 -29.64
CA LEU A 350 -10.48 9.16 -29.61
C LEU A 350 -11.75 8.97 -30.46
N LYS A 351 -12.39 10.06 -30.92
CA LYS A 351 -13.73 10.06 -31.52
C LYS A 351 -14.75 9.37 -30.62
N ALA A 352 -14.61 9.60 -29.30
CA ALA A 352 -15.35 8.91 -28.27
C ALA A 352 -16.82 9.30 -28.25
N ASP A 353 -17.68 8.33 -27.91
CA ASP A 353 -19.08 8.58 -27.61
C ASP A 353 -19.28 8.73 -26.10
N ASN A 354 -19.52 9.97 -25.67
CA ASN A 354 -19.74 10.35 -24.27
C ASN A 354 -21.22 10.38 -23.85
N THR A 355 -22.14 9.95 -24.72
CA THR A 355 -23.60 10.12 -24.51
C THR A 355 -24.06 9.53 -23.17
N ALA A 356 -23.72 8.27 -22.88
CA ALA A 356 -24.13 7.60 -21.64
C ALA A 356 -23.58 8.28 -20.37
N ILE A 357 -22.34 8.78 -20.41
CA ILE A 357 -21.72 9.47 -19.27
C ILE A 357 -22.41 10.82 -19.05
N ASN A 358 -22.65 11.57 -20.13
CA ASN A 358 -23.31 12.87 -20.08
C ASN A 358 -24.78 12.76 -19.61
N GLU A 359 -25.50 11.72 -20.06
CA GLU A 359 -26.87 11.44 -19.61
C GLU A 359 -26.91 11.10 -18.12
N LEU A 360 -25.98 10.27 -17.63
CA LEU A 360 -25.88 9.95 -16.21
C LEU A 360 -25.59 11.21 -15.37
N GLN A 361 -24.62 12.03 -15.78
CA GLN A 361 -24.30 13.29 -15.10
C GLN A 361 -25.51 14.24 -15.07
N LYS A 362 -26.17 14.45 -16.21
CA LYS A 362 -27.38 15.31 -16.30
C LYS A 362 -28.51 14.78 -15.42
N LYS A 363 -28.73 13.46 -15.39
CA LYS A 363 -29.80 12.86 -14.60
C LYS A 363 -29.58 13.08 -13.10
N VAL A 364 -28.36 12.89 -12.62
CA VAL A 364 -27.99 13.14 -11.23
C VAL A 364 -28.10 14.62 -10.88
N GLN A 365 -27.63 15.51 -11.76
CA GLN A 365 -27.74 16.96 -11.58
C GLN A 365 -29.20 17.41 -11.48
N ASN A 366 -30.06 17.00 -12.42
CA ASN A 366 -31.48 17.35 -12.42
C ASN A 366 -32.21 16.82 -11.16
N PHE A 367 -31.85 15.62 -10.71
CA PHE A 367 -32.38 15.08 -9.46
C PHE A 367 -31.96 15.93 -8.27
N SER A 368 -30.66 16.25 -8.15
CA SER A 368 -30.10 17.06 -7.06
C SER A 368 -30.73 18.45 -7.01
N GLU A 369 -30.84 19.14 -8.15
CA GLU A 369 -31.46 20.46 -8.25
C GLU A 369 -32.92 20.47 -7.79
N LYS A 370 -33.68 19.42 -8.13
CA LYS A 370 -35.09 19.30 -7.74
C LYS A 370 -35.30 19.19 -6.23
N ILE A 371 -34.35 18.62 -5.50
CA ILE A 371 -34.47 18.34 -4.06
C ILE A 371 -33.55 19.21 -3.19
N THR A 372 -32.76 20.11 -3.81
CA THR A 372 -31.79 20.94 -3.11
C THR A 372 -32.46 21.79 -2.04
N ARG A 373 -31.88 21.78 -0.84
CA ARG A 373 -32.32 22.58 0.31
C ARG A 373 -31.12 23.05 1.14
N ILE A 374 -31.34 24.06 1.98
CA ILE A 374 -30.34 24.48 2.98
C ILE A 374 -30.25 23.36 4.04
N PRO A 375 -29.07 22.76 4.26
CA PRO A 375 -28.93 21.66 5.21
C PRO A 375 -29.03 22.18 6.65
N THR A 376 -29.86 21.51 7.45
CA THR A 376 -29.90 21.68 8.91
C THR A 376 -28.81 20.84 9.58
N LEU A 377 -28.51 21.12 10.85
CA LEU A 377 -27.63 20.23 11.65
C LEU A 377 -28.18 18.80 11.68
N THR A 378 -29.52 18.65 11.78
CA THR A 378 -30.19 17.36 11.72
C THR A 378 -29.93 16.64 10.41
N ASP A 379 -30.02 17.34 9.27
CA ASP A 379 -29.70 16.73 7.97
C ASP A 379 -28.27 16.20 7.92
N LEU A 380 -27.31 17.00 8.40
CA LEU A 380 -25.90 16.62 8.43
C LEU A 380 -25.66 15.42 9.36
N LEU A 381 -26.27 15.39 10.54
CA LEU A 381 -26.17 14.26 11.47
C LEU A 381 -26.79 12.98 10.90
N ILE A 382 -27.90 13.08 10.17
CA ILE A 382 -28.54 11.93 9.51
C ILE A 382 -27.67 11.42 8.35
N ILE A 383 -27.08 12.31 7.55
CA ILE A 383 -26.10 11.95 6.53
C ILE A 383 -24.93 11.17 7.15
N LEU A 384 -24.37 11.67 8.25
CA LEU A 384 -23.28 10.99 8.97
C LEU A 384 -23.74 9.66 9.58
N THR A 385 -25.00 9.55 10.00
CA THR A 385 -25.59 8.30 10.48
C THR A 385 -25.63 7.26 9.36
N PHE A 386 -26.17 7.59 8.18
CA PHE A 386 -26.17 6.67 7.05
C PHE A 386 -24.75 6.21 6.70
N ALA A 387 -23.80 7.14 6.68
CA ALA A 387 -22.41 6.84 6.38
C ALA A 387 -21.79 5.89 7.41
N PHE A 388 -21.72 6.29 8.69
CA PHE A 388 -20.93 5.57 9.67
C PHE A 388 -21.62 4.35 10.28
N VAL A 389 -22.95 4.29 10.28
CA VAL A 389 -23.66 3.03 10.60
C VAL A 389 -23.38 1.99 9.52
N ALA A 390 -23.44 2.37 8.24
CA ALA A 390 -23.09 1.47 7.14
C ALA A 390 -21.63 1.02 7.23
N VAL A 391 -20.69 1.91 7.58
CA VAL A 391 -19.28 1.54 7.84
C VAL A 391 -19.18 0.52 8.98
N GLY A 392 -19.86 0.74 10.10
CA GLY A 392 -19.86 -0.22 11.22
C GLY A 392 -20.37 -1.60 10.82
N ILE A 393 -21.50 -1.66 10.10
CA ILE A 393 -22.05 -2.91 9.55
C ILE A 393 -21.07 -3.56 8.58
N ALA A 394 -20.43 -2.77 7.71
CA ALA A 394 -19.49 -3.28 6.73
C ALA A 394 -18.21 -3.83 7.36
N HIS A 395 -17.69 -3.23 8.44
CA HIS A 395 -16.57 -3.78 9.21
C HIS A 395 -16.94 -5.09 9.88
N TYR A 396 -18.09 -5.12 10.57
CA TYR A 396 -18.57 -6.34 11.22
C TYR A 396 -18.77 -7.47 10.21
N GLY A 397 -19.46 -7.19 9.10
CA GLY A 397 -19.68 -8.16 8.04
C GLY A 397 -18.38 -8.58 7.36
N ALA A 398 -17.42 -7.66 7.16
CA ALA A 398 -16.12 -8.00 6.60
C ALA A 398 -15.35 -8.96 7.50
N ASP A 399 -15.32 -8.73 8.80
CA ASP A 399 -14.64 -9.62 9.76
C ASP A 399 -15.30 -11.00 9.82
N VAL A 400 -16.62 -11.05 9.99
CA VAL A 400 -17.39 -12.30 10.08
C VAL A 400 -17.30 -13.11 8.79
N ILE A 401 -17.56 -12.50 7.63
CA ILE A 401 -17.61 -13.21 6.35
C ILE A 401 -16.20 -13.67 5.96
N SER A 402 -15.19 -12.81 6.02
CA SER A 402 -13.82 -13.20 5.65
C SER A 402 -13.28 -14.32 6.53
N THR A 403 -13.49 -14.25 7.85
CA THR A 403 -13.05 -15.26 8.80
C THR A 403 -13.82 -16.57 8.59
N TYR A 404 -15.14 -16.51 8.45
CA TYR A 404 -15.95 -17.70 8.17
C TYR A 404 -15.52 -18.36 6.87
N LEU A 405 -15.36 -17.60 5.80
CA LEU A 405 -14.97 -18.16 4.50
C LEU A 405 -13.58 -18.78 4.54
N SER A 406 -12.61 -18.10 5.15
CA SER A 406 -11.24 -18.60 5.27
C SER A 406 -11.15 -19.87 6.13
N ASN A 407 -11.97 -19.98 7.18
CA ASN A 407 -11.93 -21.14 8.07
C ASN A 407 -12.70 -22.36 7.54
N ASN A 408 -13.69 -22.17 6.67
CA ASN A 408 -14.59 -23.24 6.22
C ASN A 408 -14.36 -23.67 4.77
N PHE A 409 -13.75 -22.83 3.93
CA PHE A 409 -13.54 -23.13 2.51
C PHE A 409 -12.06 -23.08 2.17
N GLU A 410 -11.50 -24.25 1.84
CA GLU A 410 -10.11 -24.36 1.37
C GLU A 410 -9.85 -23.49 0.13
N ALA A 411 -10.83 -23.33 -0.74
CA ALA A 411 -10.72 -22.46 -1.89
C ALA A 411 -10.53 -20.98 -1.52
N VAL A 412 -10.87 -20.55 -0.30
CA VAL A 412 -10.66 -19.16 0.16
C VAL A 412 -9.38 -19.04 0.98
N SER A 413 -9.01 -20.05 1.78
CA SER A 413 -7.75 -20.02 2.53
C SER A 413 -6.52 -20.31 1.68
N ASN A 414 -6.65 -21.06 0.58
CA ASN A 414 -5.55 -21.36 -0.31
C ASN A 414 -5.17 -20.13 -1.16
N PRO A 415 -3.96 -19.56 -1.00
CA PRO A 415 -3.54 -18.36 -1.73
C PRO A 415 -3.57 -18.52 -3.25
N ARG A 416 -3.35 -19.75 -3.76
CA ARG A 416 -3.34 -20.07 -5.20
C ARG A 416 -4.73 -20.13 -5.84
N SER A 417 -5.78 -20.19 -5.03
CA SER A 417 -7.16 -20.19 -5.54
C SER A 417 -7.59 -18.78 -5.92
N ALA A 418 -8.39 -18.61 -6.97
CA ALA A 418 -8.98 -17.30 -7.26
C ALA A 418 -10.00 -16.82 -6.24
N LEU A 419 -10.50 -17.74 -5.40
CA LEU A 419 -11.38 -17.36 -4.32
C LEU A 419 -10.61 -16.83 -3.09
N SER A 420 -9.27 -16.80 -3.12
CA SER A 420 -8.45 -16.27 -2.01
C SER A 420 -8.75 -14.81 -1.67
N SER A 421 -9.12 -14.01 -2.67
CA SER A 421 -9.53 -12.62 -2.48
C SER A 421 -10.77 -12.46 -1.60
N PHE A 422 -11.64 -13.48 -1.52
CA PHE A 422 -12.79 -13.48 -0.61
C PHE A 422 -12.39 -13.66 0.86
N GLY A 423 -11.12 -13.98 1.15
CA GLY A 423 -10.55 -13.91 2.49
C GLY A 423 -10.19 -12.47 2.91
N SER A 424 -10.26 -11.49 2.00
CA SER A 424 -9.87 -10.11 2.31
C SER A 424 -10.97 -9.35 3.05
N GLN A 425 -10.65 -8.86 4.25
CA GLN A 425 -11.50 -7.90 4.97
C GLN A 425 -11.70 -6.59 4.17
N PHE A 426 -10.69 -6.11 3.43
CA PHE A 426 -10.84 -4.90 2.59
C PHE A 426 -11.88 -5.10 1.49
N PHE A 427 -11.84 -6.25 0.82
CA PHE A 427 -12.79 -6.59 -0.25
C PHE A 427 -14.24 -6.54 0.26
N TRP A 428 -14.51 -7.19 1.40
CA TRP A 428 -15.85 -7.22 1.97
C TRP A 428 -16.29 -5.87 2.54
N LEU A 429 -15.37 -5.11 3.15
CA LEU A 429 -15.66 -3.76 3.64
C LEU A 429 -16.22 -2.87 2.52
N ILE A 430 -15.54 -2.84 1.37
CA ILE A 430 -15.97 -2.03 0.22
C ILE A 430 -17.24 -2.60 -0.43
N SER A 431 -17.33 -3.92 -0.57
CA SER A 431 -18.49 -4.58 -1.19
C SER A 431 -19.77 -4.35 -0.39
N ILE A 432 -19.71 -4.53 0.93
CA ILE A 432 -20.87 -4.34 1.83
C ILE A 432 -21.23 -2.86 1.92
N ALA A 433 -20.26 -1.96 2.07
CA ALA A 433 -20.53 -0.52 2.11
C ALA A 433 -21.21 -0.04 0.81
N THR A 434 -20.71 -0.49 -0.34
CA THR A 434 -21.33 -0.19 -1.65
C THR A 434 -22.73 -0.78 -1.73
N LEU A 435 -22.94 -2.03 -1.33
CA LEU A 435 -24.24 -2.68 -1.31
C LEU A 435 -25.24 -1.92 -0.43
N ILE A 436 -24.84 -1.49 0.77
CA ILE A 436 -25.71 -0.69 1.66
C ILE A 436 -26.07 0.65 1.01
N GLY A 437 -25.10 1.34 0.41
CA GLY A 437 -25.35 2.58 -0.34
C GLY A 437 -26.37 2.38 -1.47
N ILE A 438 -26.22 1.27 -2.21
CA ILE A 438 -27.17 0.86 -3.26
C ILE A 438 -28.56 0.62 -2.68
N LEU A 439 -28.67 -0.15 -1.59
CA LEU A 439 -29.95 -0.43 -0.95
C LEU A 439 -30.62 0.86 -0.46
N LEU A 440 -29.86 1.77 0.15
CA LEU A 440 -30.35 3.08 0.58
C LEU A 440 -30.84 3.95 -0.58
N SER A 441 -30.26 3.80 -1.78
CA SER A 441 -30.68 4.55 -2.98
C SER A 441 -32.12 4.23 -3.43
N PHE A 442 -32.67 3.07 -3.02
CA PHE A 442 -34.07 2.70 -3.27
C PHE A 442 -35.04 3.25 -2.23
N THR A 443 -34.55 3.88 -1.16
CA THR A 443 -35.36 4.38 -0.04
C THR A 443 -35.47 5.92 -0.09
N PRO A 444 -36.30 6.54 0.78
CA PRO A 444 -36.32 8.01 0.94
C PRO A 444 -34.98 8.62 1.35
N ALA A 445 -34.00 7.82 1.79
CA ALA A 445 -32.67 8.28 2.16
C ALA A 445 -31.95 9.01 1.00
N LYS A 446 -32.26 8.67 -0.26
CA LYS A 446 -31.75 9.39 -1.44
C LYS A 446 -32.07 10.88 -1.46
N ASN A 447 -33.14 11.31 -0.77
CA ASN A 447 -33.52 12.72 -0.71
C ASN A 447 -32.53 13.58 0.11
N TYR A 448 -31.63 12.96 0.88
CA TYR A 448 -30.55 13.66 1.58
C TYR A 448 -29.43 14.13 0.65
N GLU A 449 -29.44 13.72 -0.62
CA GLU A 449 -28.65 14.38 -1.66
C GLU A 449 -28.95 15.88 -1.73
N GLY A 450 -30.22 16.26 -1.54
CA GLY A 450 -30.65 17.65 -1.49
C GLY A 450 -30.07 18.45 -0.33
N ALA A 451 -29.64 17.77 0.74
CA ALA A 451 -28.93 18.35 1.87
C ALA A 451 -27.40 18.19 1.76
N GLY A 452 -26.90 17.68 0.63
CA GLY A 452 -25.46 17.60 0.34
C GLY A 452 -24.76 16.31 0.78
N ALA A 453 -25.46 15.16 0.82
CA ALA A 453 -24.85 13.86 1.10
C ALA A 453 -23.59 13.59 0.23
N SER A 454 -23.69 13.79 -1.08
CA SER A 454 -22.56 13.64 -2.02
C SER A 454 -21.41 14.63 -1.75
N LYS A 455 -21.69 15.82 -1.23
CA LYS A 455 -20.66 16.82 -0.88
C LYS A 455 -19.84 16.35 0.33
N ILE A 456 -20.50 15.81 1.36
CA ILE A 456 -19.82 15.20 2.51
C ILE A 456 -19.01 13.98 2.07
N GLY A 457 -19.58 13.11 1.23
CA GLY A 457 -18.84 12.00 0.63
C GLY A 457 -17.62 12.45 -0.17
N SER A 458 -17.73 13.56 -0.90
CA SER A 458 -16.60 14.14 -1.64
C SER A 458 -15.51 14.66 -0.70
N ILE A 459 -15.85 15.28 0.44
CA ILE A 459 -14.85 15.69 1.45
C ILE A 459 -14.04 14.48 1.93
N PHE A 460 -14.72 13.37 2.22
CA PHE A 460 -14.06 12.11 2.60
C PHE A 460 -13.13 11.58 1.51
N ILE A 461 -13.53 11.66 0.23
CA ILE A 461 -12.66 11.34 -0.90
C ILE A 461 -11.44 12.26 -0.97
N TYR A 462 -11.58 13.57 -0.74
CA TYR A 462 -10.43 14.48 -0.75
C TYR A 462 -9.44 14.22 0.40
N ILE A 463 -9.94 13.86 1.59
CA ILE A 463 -9.07 13.41 2.70
C ILE A 463 -8.33 12.12 2.31
N LEU A 464 -9.02 11.19 1.66
CA LEU A 464 -8.38 9.98 1.12
C LEU A 464 -7.30 10.34 0.08
N VAL A 465 -7.58 11.23 -0.87
CA VAL A 465 -6.60 11.68 -1.87
C VAL A 465 -5.35 12.25 -1.19
N ALA A 466 -5.53 13.10 -0.18
CA ALA A 466 -4.41 13.70 0.54
C ALA A 466 -3.56 12.65 1.28
N THR A 467 -4.20 11.67 1.92
CA THR A 467 -3.49 10.57 2.60
C THR A 467 -2.85 9.56 1.64
N ILE A 468 -3.41 9.35 0.45
CA ILE A 468 -2.73 8.61 -0.64
C ILE A 468 -1.51 9.40 -1.12
N GLY A 469 -1.63 10.73 -1.25
CA GLY A 469 -0.51 11.63 -1.58
C GLY A 469 0.64 11.49 -0.61
N MET A 470 0.34 11.46 0.69
CA MET A 470 1.33 11.26 1.76
C MET A 470 2.12 9.94 1.63
N LYS A 471 1.59 8.90 0.96
CA LYS A 471 2.33 7.66 0.72
C LYS A 471 3.46 7.79 -0.29
N MET A 472 3.43 8.82 -1.13
CA MET A 472 4.46 9.02 -2.14
C MET A 472 5.67 9.73 -1.53
N ASP A 473 6.83 9.08 -1.64
CA ASP A 473 8.15 9.67 -1.36
C ASP A 473 8.91 9.80 -2.69
N LEU A 474 9.14 11.03 -3.11
CA LEU A 474 9.84 11.33 -4.36
C LEU A 474 11.34 11.01 -4.28
N GLY A 475 11.92 10.98 -3.08
CA GLY A 475 13.32 10.62 -2.88
C GLY A 475 13.58 9.13 -3.09
N LYS A 476 12.60 8.27 -2.77
CA LYS A 476 12.67 6.81 -2.92
C LYS A 476 12.85 6.35 -4.38
N ILE A 477 12.53 7.20 -5.36
CA ILE A 477 12.78 6.93 -6.79
C ILE A 477 14.26 6.64 -7.06
N PHE A 478 15.17 7.25 -6.29
CA PHE A 478 16.62 7.10 -6.46
C PHE A 478 17.21 5.88 -5.71
N GLU A 479 16.44 5.22 -4.84
CA GLU A 479 16.94 4.09 -4.03
C GLU A 479 17.02 2.79 -4.83
N ASN A 480 16.03 2.53 -5.70
CA ASN A 480 15.94 1.31 -6.52
C ASN A 480 15.66 1.65 -8.00
N PRO A 481 16.56 2.41 -8.67
CA PRO A 481 16.29 2.96 -10.00
C PRO A 481 16.02 1.88 -11.05
N GLY A 482 16.67 0.71 -10.94
CA GLY A 482 16.45 -0.42 -11.84
C GLY A 482 15.04 -1.01 -11.72
N LEU A 483 14.55 -1.25 -10.51
CA LEU A 483 13.19 -1.76 -10.29
C LEU A 483 12.12 -0.74 -10.67
N ILE A 484 12.36 0.55 -10.39
CA ILE A 484 11.48 1.64 -10.85
C ILE A 484 11.43 1.67 -12.37
N LEU A 485 12.57 1.54 -13.05
CA LEU A 485 12.63 1.52 -14.51
C LEU A 485 11.82 0.35 -15.09
N ILE A 486 11.95 -0.86 -14.54
CA ILE A 486 11.11 -2.01 -14.93
C ILE A 486 9.63 -1.65 -14.78
N GLY A 487 9.24 -1.12 -13.62
CA GLY A 487 7.85 -0.75 -13.37
C GLY A 487 7.32 0.33 -14.32
N LEU A 488 8.13 1.33 -14.68
CA LEU A 488 7.77 2.37 -15.65
C LEU A 488 7.62 1.81 -17.07
N VAL A 489 8.51 0.92 -17.51
CA VAL A 489 8.39 0.23 -18.81
C VAL A 489 7.12 -0.61 -18.84
N TRP A 490 6.87 -1.38 -17.79
CA TRP A 490 5.66 -2.19 -17.64
C TRP A 490 4.40 -1.33 -17.71
N MET A 491 4.34 -0.24 -16.94
CA MET A 491 3.22 0.70 -16.93
C MET A 491 3.01 1.37 -18.31
N THR A 492 4.09 1.63 -19.03
CA THR A 492 4.02 2.20 -20.38
C THR A 492 3.36 1.21 -21.36
N ILE A 493 3.71 -0.08 -21.30
CA ILE A 493 3.09 -1.12 -22.14
C ILE A 493 1.59 -1.21 -21.84
N HIS A 494 1.22 -1.22 -20.56
CA HIS A 494 -0.17 -1.18 -20.12
C HIS A 494 -0.92 0.05 -20.65
N ALA A 495 -0.34 1.24 -20.51
CA ALA A 495 -0.90 2.50 -20.99
C ALA A 495 -1.08 2.52 -22.52
N VAL A 496 -0.07 2.07 -23.27
CA VAL A 496 -0.13 2.00 -24.74
C VAL A 496 -1.24 1.08 -25.20
N LEU A 497 -1.36 -0.12 -24.61
CA LEU A 497 -2.41 -1.06 -24.97
C LEU A 497 -3.80 -0.47 -24.72
N LEU A 498 -4.02 0.16 -23.56
CA LEU A 498 -5.26 0.85 -23.24
C LEU A 498 -5.59 1.96 -24.24
N ILE A 499 -4.61 2.79 -24.61
CA ILE A 499 -4.81 3.87 -25.59
C ILE A 499 -5.20 3.30 -26.96
N VAL A 500 -4.52 2.22 -27.40
CA VAL A 500 -4.83 1.55 -28.66
C VAL A 500 -6.24 1.01 -28.66
N ILE A 501 -6.65 0.24 -27.65
CA ILE A 501 -8.00 -0.33 -27.59
C ILE A 501 -9.05 0.78 -27.45
N ALA A 502 -8.81 1.80 -26.62
CA ALA A 502 -9.74 2.92 -26.48
C ALA A 502 -9.98 3.62 -27.82
N LYS A 503 -8.94 3.75 -28.65
CA LYS A 503 -9.05 4.31 -30.00
C LYS A 503 -9.85 3.39 -30.93
N LEU A 504 -9.63 2.08 -30.87
CA LEU A 504 -10.32 1.09 -31.71
C LEU A 504 -11.83 1.05 -31.42
N ILE A 505 -12.21 1.00 -30.13
CA ILE A 505 -13.63 0.90 -29.72
C ILE A 505 -14.29 2.28 -29.51
N ARG A 506 -13.54 3.37 -29.75
CA ARG A 506 -13.98 4.76 -29.51
C ARG A 506 -14.50 4.92 -28.08
N ALA A 507 -13.73 4.47 -27.11
CA ALA A 507 -14.06 4.60 -25.70
C ALA A 507 -13.74 6.02 -25.21
N PRO A 508 -14.64 6.65 -24.42
CA PRO A 508 -14.31 7.80 -23.61
C PRO A 508 -13.05 7.62 -22.77
N TYR A 509 -12.31 8.72 -22.60
CA TYR A 509 -11.17 8.80 -21.69
C TYR A 509 -11.56 8.40 -20.25
N PHE A 510 -12.82 8.63 -19.86
CA PHE A 510 -13.39 8.13 -18.61
C PHE A 510 -13.18 6.62 -18.42
N PHE A 511 -13.55 5.78 -19.39
CA PHE A 511 -13.41 4.33 -19.25
C PHE A 511 -11.95 3.89 -19.28
N LEU A 512 -11.09 4.58 -20.04
CA LEU A 512 -9.66 4.33 -20.02
C LEU A 512 -9.09 4.60 -18.63
N ALA A 513 -9.34 5.78 -18.06
CA ALA A 513 -8.78 6.20 -16.79
C ALA A 513 -9.30 5.36 -15.62
N VAL A 514 -10.62 5.14 -15.55
CA VAL A 514 -11.24 4.37 -14.46
C VAL A 514 -10.94 2.87 -14.60
N GLY A 515 -11.01 2.32 -15.81
CA GLY A 515 -10.65 0.92 -16.07
C GLY A 515 -9.20 0.66 -15.72
N SER A 516 -8.29 1.53 -16.16
CA SER A 516 -6.88 1.43 -15.80
C SER A 516 -6.64 1.52 -14.30
N GLN A 517 -7.32 2.40 -13.57
CA GLN A 517 -7.08 2.51 -12.13
C GLN A 517 -7.74 1.41 -11.32
N ALA A 518 -8.83 0.83 -11.79
CA ALA A 518 -9.39 -0.37 -11.18
C ALA A 518 -8.39 -1.54 -11.20
N ASN A 519 -7.49 -1.58 -12.18
CA ASN A 519 -6.31 -2.45 -12.18
C ASN A 519 -5.22 -1.91 -11.24
N VAL A 520 -4.54 -0.84 -11.64
CA VAL A 520 -3.25 -0.43 -11.06
C VAL A 520 -3.35 0.11 -9.63
N GLY A 521 -4.42 0.83 -9.31
CA GLY A 521 -4.58 1.52 -8.04
C GLY A 521 -5.69 0.97 -7.14
N GLY A 522 -6.38 -0.07 -7.60
CA GLY A 522 -7.35 -0.84 -6.85
C GLY A 522 -8.53 -0.04 -6.26
N ALA A 523 -9.15 -0.62 -5.24
CA ALA A 523 -10.43 -0.15 -4.70
C ALA A 523 -10.35 1.16 -3.89
N ALA A 524 -9.14 1.64 -3.56
CA ALA A 524 -8.96 2.93 -2.91
C ALA A 524 -8.89 4.10 -3.90
N SER A 525 -8.19 3.94 -5.04
CA SER A 525 -7.92 5.07 -5.96
C SER A 525 -8.78 5.07 -7.23
N ALA A 526 -9.34 3.93 -7.66
CA ALA A 526 -10.27 3.90 -8.79
C ALA A 526 -11.52 4.78 -8.55
N PRO A 527 -12.16 4.77 -7.35
CA PRO A 527 -13.27 5.69 -7.05
C PRO A 527 -12.84 7.15 -7.08
N VAL A 528 -11.60 7.46 -6.67
CA VAL A 528 -11.03 8.82 -6.69
C VAL A 528 -10.91 9.32 -8.12
N VAL A 529 -10.31 8.53 -9.02
CA VAL A 529 -10.18 8.89 -10.43
C VAL A 529 -11.53 9.02 -11.10
N ALA A 530 -12.50 8.17 -10.77
CA ALA A 530 -13.86 8.31 -11.28
C ALA A 530 -14.56 9.58 -10.76
N ALA A 531 -14.41 9.89 -9.46
CA ALA A 531 -14.96 11.09 -8.83
C ALA A 531 -14.39 12.39 -9.43
N ALA A 532 -13.14 12.34 -9.92
CA ALA A 532 -12.49 13.44 -10.62
C ALA A 532 -13.20 13.83 -11.93
N PHE A 533 -13.90 12.90 -12.58
CA PHE A 533 -14.77 13.22 -13.72
C PHE A 533 -16.12 13.78 -13.25
N HIS A 534 -16.72 13.13 -12.26
CA HIS A 534 -17.91 13.58 -11.56
C HIS A 534 -18.11 12.73 -10.28
N PRO A 535 -18.50 13.30 -9.13
CA PRO A 535 -18.67 12.54 -7.88
C PRO A 535 -19.61 11.33 -8.00
N SER A 536 -20.66 11.43 -8.81
CA SER A 536 -21.62 10.33 -9.03
C SER A 536 -21.04 9.12 -9.78
N LEU A 537 -19.83 9.25 -10.34
CA LEU A 537 -19.15 8.17 -11.05
C LEU A 537 -18.23 7.35 -10.12
N ALA A 538 -18.01 7.79 -8.88
CA ALA A 538 -17.13 7.11 -7.92
C ALA A 538 -17.50 5.62 -7.72
N THR A 539 -18.80 5.33 -7.65
CA THR A 539 -19.32 3.96 -7.50
C THR A 539 -18.96 3.06 -8.68
N VAL A 540 -18.86 3.62 -9.89
CA VAL A 540 -18.41 2.85 -11.08
C VAL A 540 -16.97 2.38 -10.88
N GLY A 541 -16.10 3.27 -10.40
CA GLY A 541 -14.71 2.93 -10.07
C GLY A 541 -14.63 1.89 -8.95
N ALA A 542 -15.47 2.01 -7.91
CA ALA A 542 -15.53 1.03 -6.82
C ALA A 542 -15.96 -0.37 -7.30
N LEU A 543 -17.03 -0.45 -8.09
CA LEU A 543 -17.52 -1.72 -8.62
C LEU A 543 -16.51 -2.41 -9.54
N LEU A 544 -15.87 -1.64 -10.44
CA LEU A 544 -14.81 -2.18 -11.31
C LEU A 544 -13.60 -2.66 -10.50
N ALA A 545 -13.20 -1.93 -9.45
CA ALA A 545 -12.08 -2.35 -8.61
C ALA A 545 -12.40 -3.60 -7.79
N VAL A 546 -13.62 -3.73 -7.24
CA VAL A 546 -14.07 -4.96 -6.57
C VAL A 546 -14.02 -6.15 -7.53
N PHE A 547 -14.41 -5.96 -8.78
CA PHE A 547 -14.26 -6.99 -9.82
C PHE A 547 -12.78 -7.35 -10.07
N GLY A 548 -11.88 -6.38 -9.98
CA GLY A 548 -10.42 -6.56 -9.99
C GLY A 548 -9.88 -7.58 -9.00
N TYR A 549 -10.35 -7.55 -7.75
CA TYR A 549 -9.92 -8.50 -6.71
C TYR A 549 -10.17 -9.96 -7.12
N VAL A 550 -11.28 -10.24 -7.81
CA VAL A 550 -11.66 -11.60 -8.23
C VAL A 550 -10.78 -12.08 -9.38
N VAL A 551 -10.59 -11.26 -10.42
CA VAL A 551 -9.78 -11.65 -11.58
C VAL A 551 -8.27 -11.58 -11.31
N GLY A 552 -7.88 -10.83 -10.28
CA GLY A 552 -6.51 -10.51 -9.92
C GLY A 552 -5.62 -11.72 -9.68
N THR A 553 -6.10 -12.74 -8.95
CA THR A 553 -5.27 -13.88 -8.60
C THR A 553 -4.88 -14.69 -9.84
N TYR A 554 -5.83 -15.00 -10.72
CA TYR A 554 -5.51 -15.73 -11.96
C TYR A 554 -4.68 -14.90 -12.93
N GLY A 555 -4.99 -13.60 -13.07
CA GLY A 555 -4.19 -12.71 -13.91
C GLY A 555 -2.75 -12.62 -13.42
N ALA A 556 -2.55 -12.45 -12.12
CA ALA A 556 -1.22 -12.35 -11.52
C ALA A 556 -0.45 -13.67 -11.59
N LEU A 557 -1.11 -14.82 -11.36
CA LEU A 557 -0.51 -16.15 -11.54
C LEU A 557 -0.05 -16.36 -12.98
N LEU A 558 -0.89 -16.03 -13.97
CA LEU A 558 -0.53 -16.13 -15.38
C LEU A 558 0.65 -15.20 -15.71
N CYS A 559 0.60 -13.95 -15.27
CA CYS A 559 1.70 -13.00 -15.44
C CYS A 559 3.01 -13.53 -14.84
N ALA A 560 2.95 -14.05 -13.61
CA ALA A 560 4.11 -14.58 -12.90
C ALA A 560 4.73 -15.78 -13.62
N GLU A 561 3.91 -16.68 -14.16
CA GLU A 561 4.38 -17.82 -14.93
C GLU A 561 5.02 -17.40 -16.25
N LEU A 562 4.45 -16.42 -16.95
CA LEU A 562 5.05 -15.86 -18.16
C LEU A 562 6.39 -15.17 -17.84
N MET A 563 6.46 -14.43 -16.72
CA MET A 563 7.71 -13.80 -16.26
C MET A 563 8.77 -14.83 -15.91
N ARG A 564 8.38 -15.95 -15.26
CA ARG A 564 9.28 -17.06 -14.95
C ARG A 564 9.90 -17.66 -16.21
N ILE A 565 9.11 -17.85 -17.26
CA ILE A 565 9.58 -18.41 -18.54
C ILE A 565 10.67 -17.53 -19.16
N VAL A 566 10.45 -16.21 -19.21
CA VAL A 566 11.39 -15.26 -19.84
C VAL A 566 12.59 -14.89 -18.96
N ALA A 567 12.53 -15.17 -17.64
CA ALA A 567 13.64 -14.90 -16.72
C ALA A 567 14.61 -16.08 -16.56
N VAL A 568 14.19 -17.30 -16.95
CA VAL A 568 15.00 -18.53 -16.83
C VAL A 568 15.55 -19.00 -18.18
N GLY A 569 14.95 -18.55 -19.29
CA GLY A 569 15.48 -18.71 -20.65
C GLY A 569 16.46 -17.59 -20.98
#